data_AF-A0A8I1MN05-F1
#
_entry.id   AF-A0A8I1MN05-F1
#
_cell.length_a   1.000
_cell.length_b   1.000
_cell.length_c   1.000
_cell.angle_alpha   90.00
_cell.angle_beta   90.00
_cell.angle_gamma   90.00
#
_symmetry.space_group_name_H-M   'P 1'
#
loop_
_entity.id
_entity.type
_entity.pdbx_description
1 polymer ?
#
loop_
_entity_poly.entity_id
_entity_poly.type
_entity_poly.pdbx_seq_one_letter_code
_entity_poly.pdbx_strand_id
1 'polypeptide(L)'
;MRIEIRSVHHRGKHGKEYVSLKANADCDAGAYILADSTCRSDGEITGSLRRTFWLPSKRIARGDYIHVYTSAGANASFTNRSRTTTHIVYWGLPDAIWKDDSSCAVLFDIGAWQYCPVQMPSLGAPLLT
;
A
#
# COMPACT_ATOMS: atom_id res chain seq x y z
N MET A 1 -8.47 -9.54 -9.97
CA MET A 1 -8.38 -8.77 -8.72
C MET A 1 -9.53 -7.77 -8.67
N ARG A 2 -10.05 -7.41 -7.49
CA ARG A 2 -11.12 -6.39 -7.37
C ARG A 2 -10.55 -4.97 -7.28
N ILE A 3 -9.30 -4.82 -6.87
CA ILE A 3 -8.54 -3.57 -6.95
C ILE A 3 -7.42 -3.74 -7.99
N GLU A 4 -7.20 -2.71 -8.80
CA GLU A 4 -6.10 -2.65 -9.78
C GLU A 4 -5.21 -1.43 -9.55
N ILE A 5 -3.93 -1.55 -9.92
CA ILE A 5 -3.03 -0.40 -10.06
C ILE A 5 -3.41 0.34 -11.34
N ARG A 6 -3.69 1.65 -11.24
CA ARG A 6 -3.89 2.51 -12.40
C ARG A 6 -2.59 3.18 -12.83
N SER A 7 -1.82 3.69 -11.87
CA SER A 7 -0.65 4.53 -12.14
C SER A 7 0.14 4.86 -10.88
N VAL A 8 1.41 5.21 -11.07
CA VAL A 8 2.25 5.90 -10.09
C VAL A 8 2.36 7.37 -10.49
N HIS A 9 2.07 8.28 -9.57
CA HIS A 9 2.10 9.73 -9.79
C HIS A 9 3.25 10.39 -9.04
N HIS A 10 3.76 11.50 -9.59
CA HIS A 10 4.80 12.33 -8.97
C HIS A 10 6.03 11.53 -8.51
N ARG A 11 6.43 10.53 -9.30
CA ARG A 11 7.59 9.68 -9.07
C ARG A 11 8.82 10.47 -8.58
N GLY A 12 9.43 10.02 -7.49
CA GLY A 12 10.63 10.62 -6.90
C GLY A 12 10.40 11.93 -6.13
N LYS A 13 9.16 12.44 -6.04
CA LYS A 13 8.84 13.69 -5.33
C LYS A 13 8.21 13.40 -3.97
N HIS A 14 9.02 13.45 -2.92
CA HIS A 14 8.55 13.24 -1.55
C HIS A 14 7.36 14.17 -1.19
N GLY A 15 6.40 13.64 -0.43
CA GLY A 15 5.15 14.35 -0.07
C GLY A 15 4.12 14.46 -1.19
N LYS A 16 4.48 14.14 -2.44
CA LYS A 16 3.57 14.19 -3.60
C LYS A 16 3.40 12.85 -4.30
N GLU A 17 4.36 11.94 -4.15
CA GLU A 17 4.33 10.61 -4.76
C GLU A 17 3.20 9.76 -4.19
N TYR A 18 2.39 9.16 -5.08
CA TYR A 18 1.34 8.22 -4.69
C TYR A 18 1.06 7.19 -5.80
N VAL A 19 0.49 6.05 -5.40
CA VAL A 19 -0.12 5.08 -6.31
C VAL A 19 -1.61 5.31 -6.38
N SER A 20 -2.14 5.44 -7.59
CA SER A 20 -3.58 5.45 -7.82
C SER A 20 -4.05 4.02 -8.05
N LEU A 21 -4.94 3.56 -7.18
CA LEU A 21 -5.64 2.28 -7.30
C LEU A 21 -7.11 2.53 -7.62
N LYS A 22 -7.73 1.60 -8.35
CA LYS A 22 -9.15 1.65 -8.68
C LYS A 22 -9.86 0.37 -8.24
N ALA A 23 -11.01 0.52 -7.60
CA ALA A 23 -11.90 -0.60 -7.30
C ALA A 23 -12.79 -0.93 -8.52
N ASN A 24 -12.69 -2.15 -9.01
CA ASN A 24 -13.51 -2.70 -10.10
C ASN A 24 -14.77 -3.43 -9.58
N ALA A 25 -14.81 -3.73 -8.29
CA ALA A 25 -15.95 -4.28 -7.56
C ALA A 25 -15.89 -3.83 -6.09
N ASP A 26 -17.02 -3.93 -5.38
CA ASP A 26 -17.06 -3.67 -3.95
C ASP A 26 -16.12 -4.63 -3.20
N CYS A 27 -15.28 -4.11 -2.31
CA CYS A 27 -14.30 -4.91 -1.58
C CYS A 27 -13.82 -4.22 -0.31
N ASP A 28 -13.01 -4.93 0.48
CA ASP A 28 -12.20 -4.35 1.56
C ASP A 28 -10.78 -4.10 1.05
N ALA A 29 -10.29 -2.86 1.18
CA ALA A 29 -8.91 -2.51 0.87
C ALA A 29 -7.90 -3.30 1.71
N GLY A 30 -8.26 -3.69 2.94
CA GLY A 30 -7.43 -4.49 3.84
C GLY A 30 -7.12 -5.90 3.36
N ALA A 31 -7.73 -6.35 2.26
CA ALA A 31 -7.38 -7.60 1.60
C ALA A 31 -6.23 -7.45 0.59
N TYR A 32 -5.49 -6.34 0.61
CA TYR A 32 -4.42 -6.06 -0.35
C TYR A 32 -3.13 -5.57 0.32
N ILE A 33 -2.00 -5.94 -0.28
CA ILE A 33 -0.66 -5.42 0.05
C ILE A 33 -0.09 -4.73 -1.19
N LEU A 34 0.41 -3.51 -1.02
CA LEU A 34 1.18 -2.79 -2.04
C LEU A 34 2.67 -2.93 -1.73
N ALA A 35 3.51 -3.11 -2.75
CA ALA A 35 4.96 -3.18 -2.59
C ALA A 35 5.71 -2.37 -3.66
N ASP A 36 6.92 -1.91 -3.33
CA ASP A 36 7.90 -1.47 -4.32
C ASP A 36 8.81 -2.64 -4.75
N SER A 37 9.13 -2.67 -6.04
CA SER A 37 10.10 -3.58 -6.63
C SER A 37 10.72 -2.95 -7.89
N THR A 38 11.53 -3.72 -8.59
CA THR A 38 11.99 -3.41 -9.95
C THR A 38 11.42 -4.40 -10.96
N CYS A 39 11.04 -3.92 -12.14
CA CYS A 39 10.57 -4.74 -13.25
C CYS A 39 11.30 -4.42 -14.55
N ARG A 40 11.29 -5.40 -15.46
CA ARG A 40 11.67 -5.21 -16.87
C ARG A 40 10.52 -4.58 -17.65
N SER A 41 10.81 -4.17 -18.88
CA SER A 41 9.82 -3.59 -19.81
C SER A 41 8.70 -4.56 -20.21
N ASP A 42 8.92 -5.86 -20.09
CA ASP A 42 7.93 -6.93 -20.30
C ASP A 42 7.05 -7.19 -19.07
N GLY A 43 7.27 -6.47 -17.96
CA GLY A 43 6.53 -6.62 -16.71
C GLY A 43 7.06 -7.69 -15.77
N GLU A 44 8.15 -8.38 -16.11
CA GLU A 44 8.77 -9.35 -15.19
C GLU A 44 9.32 -8.64 -13.95
N ILE A 45 8.90 -9.09 -12.77
CA ILE A 45 9.47 -8.62 -11.50
C ILE A 45 10.86 -9.21 -11.32
N THR A 46 11.86 -8.35 -11.19
CA THR A 46 13.28 -8.72 -11.13
C THR A 46 13.91 -8.46 -9.77
N GLY A 47 13.32 -7.55 -9.00
CA GLY A 47 13.82 -7.13 -7.70
C GLY A 47 13.11 -7.83 -6.54
N SER A 48 13.77 -7.82 -5.38
CA SER A 48 13.13 -8.14 -4.11
C SER A 48 11.99 -7.17 -3.82
N LEU A 49 10.95 -7.64 -3.13
CA LEU A 49 9.93 -6.77 -2.52
C LEU A 49 10.58 -6.07 -1.32
N ARG A 50 10.89 -4.78 -1.44
CA ARG A 50 11.73 -4.08 -0.45
C ARG A 50 10.89 -3.50 0.68
N ARG A 51 9.83 -2.79 0.33
CA ARG A 51 8.90 -2.14 1.23
C ARG A 51 7.51 -2.63 0.85
N THR A 52 6.78 -3.07 1.87
CA THR A 52 5.39 -3.50 1.73
C THR A 52 4.49 -2.64 2.59
N PHE A 53 3.28 -2.38 2.10
CA PHE A 53 2.22 -1.68 2.81
C PHE A 53 0.97 -2.53 2.82
N TRP A 54 0.53 -2.89 4.02
CA TRP A 54 -0.80 -3.43 4.19
C TRP A 54 -1.80 -2.28 4.14
N LEU A 55 -2.70 -2.30 3.15
CA LEU A 55 -3.69 -1.22 3.04
C LEU A 55 -4.63 -1.24 4.27
N PRO A 56 -4.98 -0.09 4.85
CA PRO A 56 -5.92 -0.07 5.98
C PRO A 56 -7.26 -0.71 5.59
N SER A 57 -7.85 -1.51 6.49
CA SER A 57 -9.20 -2.07 6.27
C SER A 57 -10.21 -0.94 6.09
N LYS A 58 -10.92 -0.99 4.97
CA LYS A 58 -11.90 0.00 4.56
C LYS A 58 -12.76 -0.59 3.46
N ARG A 59 -14.08 -0.46 3.61
CA ARG A 59 -15.02 -0.77 2.52
C ARG A 59 -14.86 0.25 1.40
N ILE A 60 -14.62 -0.24 0.19
CA ILE A 60 -14.44 0.53 -1.04
C ILE A 60 -15.52 0.12 -2.02
N ALA A 61 -16.25 1.07 -2.58
CA ALA A 61 -17.28 0.78 -3.56
C ALA A 61 -16.68 0.65 -4.97
N ARG A 62 -17.36 -0.09 -5.85
CA ARG A 62 -17.01 -0.16 -7.27
C ARG A 62 -16.93 1.24 -7.88
N GLY A 63 -15.81 1.52 -8.55
CA GLY A 63 -15.53 2.81 -9.19
C GLY A 63 -14.78 3.80 -8.30
N ASP A 64 -14.67 3.54 -6.99
CA ASP A 64 -13.86 4.36 -6.09
C ASP A 64 -12.37 4.22 -6.37
N TYR A 65 -11.64 5.24 -5.93
CA TYR A 65 -10.19 5.30 -6.02
C TYR A 65 -9.54 5.24 -4.64
N ILE A 66 -8.34 4.69 -4.59
CA ILE A 66 -7.46 4.77 -3.42
C ILE A 66 -6.17 5.41 -3.88
N HIS A 67 -5.80 6.54 -3.28
CA HIS A 67 -4.51 7.17 -3.48
C HIS A 67 -3.62 6.83 -2.29
N VAL A 68 -2.63 5.95 -2.53
CA VAL A 68 -1.66 5.52 -1.53
C VAL A 68 -0.43 6.43 -1.64
N TYR A 69 -0.39 7.48 -0.83
CA TYR A 69 0.76 8.37 -0.74
C TYR A 69 1.91 7.65 -0.04
N THR A 70 3.14 7.80 -0.57
CA THR A 70 4.31 7.13 0.02
C THR A 70 4.76 7.81 1.31
N SER A 71 4.52 9.12 1.46
CA SER A 71 4.89 9.90 2.65
C SER A 71 3.99 9.63 3.87
N ALA A 72 4.32 10.25 5.00
CA ALA A 72 3.42 10.40 6.13
C ALA A 72 2.30 11.42 5.84
N GLY A 73 1.20 11.30 6.58
CA GLY A 73 0.04 12.17 6.50
C GLY A 73 -1.17 11.60 7.25
N ALA A 74 -2.32 12.25 7.11
CA ALA A 74 -3.57 11.84 7.75
C ALA A 74 -4.55 11.33 6.71
N ASN A 75 -5.07 10.11 6.91
CA ASN A 75 -6.02 9.50 6.00
C ASN A 75 -7.28 10.37 5.86
N ALA A 76 -7.78 10.50 4.64
CA ALA A 76 -8.92 11.32 4.31
C ALA A 76 -9.76 10.68 3.20
N SER A 77 -10.92 11.25 2.90
CA SER A 77 -11.72 10.84 1.74
C SER A 77 -12.51 12.03 1.22
N PHE A 78 -12.72 12.07 -0.09
CA PHE A 78 -13.52 13.11 -0.72
C PHE A 78 -14.34 12.54 -1.88
N THR A 79 -15.52 13.12 -2.09
CA THR A 79 -16.43 12.72 -3.17
C THR A 79 -15.99 13.39 -4.48
N ASN A 80 -15.91 12.60 -5.54
CA ASN A 80 -15.61 13.07 -6.89
C ASN A 80 -16.89 13.57 -7.59
N ARG A 81 -16.73 14.38 -8.65
CA ARG A 81 -17.86 14.85 -9.48
C ARG A 81 -18.68 13.70 -10.08
N SER A 82 -18.06 12.55 -10.32
CA SER A 82 -18.67 11.32 -10.82
C SER A 82 -19.45 10.51 -9.77
N ARG A 83 -19.66 11.05 -8.56
CA ARG A 83 -20.30 10.38 -7.41
C ARG A 83 -19.56 9.13 -6.90
N THR A 84 -18.31 8.94 -7.31
CA THR A 84 -17.36 7.99 -6.70
C THR A 84 -16.61 8.68 -5.57
N THR A 85 -15.97 7.92 -4.69
CA THR A 85 -15.11 8.44 -3.62
C THR A 85 -13.64 8.20 -3.95
N THR A 86 -12.78 9.16 -3.60
CA THR A 86 -11.34 8.95 -3.53
C THR A 86 -10.93 8.86 -2.07
N HIS A 87 -10.29 7.76 -1.69
CA HIS A 87 -9.72 7.55 -0.37
C HIS A 87 -8.23 7.85 -0.38
N ILE A 88 -7.78 8.76 0.48
CA ILE A 88 -6.37 9.06 0.66
C ILE A 88 -5.85 8.23 1.83
N VAL A 89 -4.81 7.45 1.59
CA VAL A 89 -4.09 6.69 2.61
C VAL A 89 -2.60 6.97 2.53
N TYR A 90 -1.93 6.99 3.67
CA TYR A 90 -0.51 7.32 3.77
C TYR A 90 0.30 6.10 4.24
N TRP A 91 1.36 5.77 3.52
CA TRP A 91 2.29 4.68 3.82
C TRP A 91 3.24 5.05 4.97
N GLY A 92 3.58 6.33 5.13
CA GLY A 92 4.39 6.78 6.26
C GLY A 92 5.90 6.65 6.03
N LEU A 93 6.36 6.59 4.78
CA LEU A 93 7.78 6.51 4.47
C LEU A 93 8.46 7.89 4.56
N PRO A 94 9.74 7.95 4.96
CA PRO A 94 10.48 9.20 5.08
C PRO A 94 10.91 9.78 3.72
N ASP A 95 10.85 8.99 2.64
CA ASP A 95 11.33 9.34 1.31
C ASP A 95 10.39 8.81 0.21
N ALA A 96 10.45 9.43 -0.97
CA ALA A 96 9.89 8.82 -2.18
C ALA A 96 10.67 7.56 -2.56
N ILE A 97 9.98 6.55 -3.11
CA ILE A 97 10.55 5.19 -3.29
C ILE A 97 10.75 4.77 -4.73
N TRP A 98 9.98 5.30 -5.68
CA TRP A 98 10.19 5.00 -7.09
C TRP A 98 11.04 6.14 -7.66
N LYS A 99 12.34 5.90 -7.85
CA LYS A 99 13.27 6.91 -8.39
C LYS A 99 13.81 6.52 -9.76
N ASP A 100 14.01 5.22 -9.98
CA ASP A 100 14.60 4.67 -11.19
C ASP A 100 13.52 4.26 -12.20
N ASP A 101 13.84 4.22 -13.49
CA ASP A 101 12.87 3.84 -14.53
C ASP A 101 12.51 2.35 -14.51
N SER A 102 13.34 1.50 -13.90
CA SER A 102 13.00 0.10 -13.63
C SER A 102 12.08 -0.07 -12.43
N SER A 103 11.73 1.00 -11.71
CA SER A 103 10.91 0.96 -10.51
C SER A 103 9.45 0.63 -10.83
N CYS A 104 8.84 -0.28 -10.06
CA CYS A 104 7.43 -0.61 -10.22
C CYS A 104 6.69 -0.77 -8.90
N ALA A 105 5.38 -0.51 -8.94
CA ALA A 105 4.45 -0.86 -7.88
C ALA A 105 3.88 -2.26 -8.15
N VAL A 106 3.81 -3.09 -7.11
CA VAL A 106 3.23 -4.44 -7.17
C VAL A 106 2.08 -4.52 -6.18
N LEU A 107 0.92 -5.02 -6.61
CA LEU A 107 -0.25 -5.18 -5.78
C LEU A 107 -0.53 -6.68 -5.60
N PHE A 108 -0.67 -7.11 -4.37
CA PHE A 108 -1.07 -8.47 -4.00
C PHE A 108 -2.51 -8.45 -3.52
N ASP A 109 -3.32 -9.38 -4.04
CA ASP A 109 -4.62 -9.73 -3.49
C ASP A 109 -4.38 -10.89 -2.53
N ILE A 110 -4.46 -10.63 -1.24
CA ILE A 110 -4.03 -11.55 -0.19
C ILE A 110 -5.24 -12.31 0.38
N GLY A 111 -6.15 -12.83 -0.44
CA GLY A 111 -7.42 -13.44 0.01
C GLY A 111 -7.35 -14.46 1.18
N ALA A 112 -6.18 -15.01 1.51
CA ALA A 112 -5.90 -15.67 2.78
C ALA A 112 -4.45 -15.41 3.25
N TRP A 113 -4.24 -15.32 4.56
CA TRP A 113 -2.92 -15.25 5.19
C TRP A 113 -2.93 -15.92 6.56
N GLN A 114 -1.75 -16.22 7.09
CA GLN A 114 -1.53 -16.71 8.45
C GLN A 114 -0.47 -15.84 9.13
N TYR A 115 -0.53 -15.75 10.45
CA TYR A 115 0.47 -15.06 11.25
C TYR A 115 0.75 -15.85 12.53
N CYS A 116 1.97 -15.71 13.04
CA CYS A 116 2.36 -16.24 14.34
C CYS A 116 2.85 -15.06 15.20
N PRO A 117 2.17 -14.71 16.29
CA PRO A 117 2.68 -13.70 17.21
C PRO A 117 4.02 -14.13 17.80
N VAL A 118 5.00 -13.25 17.80
CA VAL A 118 6.25 -13.48 18.51
C VAL A 118 6.02 -13.13 19.98
N GLN A 119 5.98 -14.14 20.85
CA GLN A 119 6.04 -13.91 22.29
C GLN A 119 7.47 -13.50 22.65
N MET A 120 7.62 -12.33 23.28
CA MET A 120 8.90 -11.98 23.90
C MET A 120 9.15 -12.91 25.09
N PRO A 121 10.38 -13.40 25.30
CA PRO A 121 10.72 -14.09 26.54
C PRO A 121 10.39 -13.17 27.72
N SER A 122 9.65 -13.69 28.71
CA SER A 122 9.48 -12.97 29.97
C SER A 122 10.87 -12.74 30.58
N LEU A 123 11.29 -11.48 30.72
CA LEU A 123 12.43 -11.14 31.56
C LEU A 123 12.09 -11.62 32.96
N GLY A 124 12.71 -12.73 33.40
CA GLY A 124 12.53 -13.25 34.74
C GLY A 124 12.79 -12.12 35.74
N ALA A 125 11.87 -11.93 36.69
CA ALA A 125 12.04 -10.94 37.73
C ALA A 125 13.40 -11.14 38.42
N PRO A 126 14.20 -10.08 38.65
CA PRO A 126 15.40 -10.24 39.44
C PRO A 126 15.00 -10.76 40.82
N LEU A 127 15.60 -11.89 41.22
CA LEU A 127 15.51 -12.37 42.60
C LEU A 127 16.11 -11.27 43.49
N LEU A 128 15.27 -10.56 44.22
CA LEU A 128 15.69 -9.73 45.34
C LEU A 128 16.19 -10.69 46.42
N THR A 129 17.51 -10.83 46.53
CA THR A 129 18.20 -11.41 47.70
C THR A 129 18.63 -10.31 48.64
#